data_AF-A0A7R9MVF6-F1
#
_entry.id   AF-A0A7R9MVF6-F1
#
_cell.length_a   1.000
_cell.length_b   1.000
_cell.length_c   1.000
_cell.angle_alpha   90.00
_cell.angle_beta   90.00
_cell.angle_gamma   90.00
#
_symmetry.space_group_name_H-M   'P 1'
#
loop_
_entity.id
_entity.type
_entity.pdbx_description
1 polymer ?
#
loop_
_entity_poly.entity_id
_entity_poly.type
_entity_poly.pdbx_seq_one_letter_code
_entity_poly.pdbx_strand_id
1 'polypeptide(L)'
;YKTENLDQVLNTEYPSGIDVIWETIGSPVFEQLFEHLARRGRLINIGATSGYTSVGYAPIKIDDFIVKLHYGARTVIGFLTFDYKHKFEEYSKQLSEYYVKNKLKIFVDFGVNVGEGLEAVSNGLK
;
A
#
# COMPACT_ATOMS: atom_id res chain seq x y z
N TYR A 1 -10.11 1.57 -8.06
CA TYR A 1 -11.16 1.44 -7.04
C TYR A 1 -12.21 2.55 -7.11
N LYS A 2 -11.83 3.83 -7.29
CA LYS A 2 -12.81 4.94 -7.38
C LYS A 2 -13.49 5.08 -8.76
N THR A 3 -12.81 4.66 -9.82
CA THR A 3 -13.26 4.81 -11.22
C THR A 3 -13.64 3.49 -11.85
N GLU A 4 -12.94 2.41 -11.47
CA GLU A 4 -13.12 1.06 -12.01
C GLU A 4 -13.28 0.06 -10.88
N ASN A 5 -14.06 -0.99 -11.15
CA ASN A 5 -14.28 -2.09 -10.24
C ASN A 5 -13.00 -2.92 -10.12
N LEU A 6 -12.31 -2.77 -8.98
CA LEU A 6 -11.02 -3.42 -8.73
C LEU A 6 -11.12 -4.94 -8.85
N ASP A 7 -12.18 -5.56 -8.33
CA ASP A 7 -12.38 -7.01 -8.40
C ASP A 7 -12.46 -7.50 -9.86
N GLN A 8 -13.19 -6.78 -10.70
CA GLN A 8 -13.31 -7.12 -12.12
C GLN A 8 -11.95 -7.01 -12.85
N VAL A 9 -11.20 -5.93 -12.59
CA VAL A 9 -9.88 -5.72 -13.19
C VAL A 9 -8.93 -6.84 -12.78
N LEU A 10 -8.88 -7.16 -11.48
CA LEU A 10 -7.98 -8.19 -10.97
C LEU A 10 -8.33 -9.58 -11.51
N ASN A 11 -9.61 -9.94 -11.61
CA ASN A 11 -10.04 -11.19 -12.23
C ASN A 11 -9.65 -11.29 -13.71
N THR A 12 -9.71 -10.16 -14.43
CA THR A 12 -9.46 -10.13 -15.88
C THR A 12 -7.97 -10.14 -16.20
N GLU A 13 -7.20 -9.29 -15.53
CA GLU A 13 -5.78 -9.08 -15.84
C GLU A 13 -4.85 -10.02 -15.08
N TYR A 14 -5.27 -10.49 -13.89
CA TYR A 14 -4.46 -11.33 -13.00
C TYR A 14 -5.20 -12.62 -12.60
N PRO A 15 -5.63 -13.46 -13.57
CA PRO A 15 -6.46 -14.64 -13.29
C PRO A 15 -5.76 -15.70 -12.43
N SER A 16 -4.43 -15.65 -12.28
CA SER A 16 -3.66 -16.52 -11.37
C SER A 16 -3.47 -15.93 -9.97
N GLY A 17 -4.00 -14.73 -9.73
CA GLY A 17 -3.78 -13.94 -8.53
C GLY A 17 -2.46 -13.16 -8.56
N ILE A 18 -2.21 -12.42 -7.48
CA ILE A 18 -1.04 -11.56 -7.30
C ILE A 18 -0.07 -12.20 -6.30
N ASP A 19 1.22 -12.30 -6.65
CA ASP A 19 2.23 -12.88 -5.76
C ASP A 19 2.61 -11.97 -4.58
N VAL A 20 2.67 -10.65 -4.80
CA VAL A 20 3.07 -9.67 -3.78
C VAL A 20 2.19 -8.43 -3.87
N ILE A 21 1.60 -8.05 -2.74
CA ILE A 21 0.75 -6.88 -2.60
C ILE A 21 1.36 -5.93 -1.57
N TRP A 22 1.54 -4.66 -1.94
CA TRP A 22 1.90 -3.56 -1.04
C TRP A 22 0.62 -2.79 -0.69
N GLU A 23 0.07 -3.06 0.49
CA GLU A 23 -1.23 -2.54 0.93
C GLU A 23 -1.06 -1.29 1.79
N THR A 24 -1.76 -0.20 1.43
CA THR A 24 -1.64 1.14 2.06
C THR A 24 -2.99 1.83 2.28
N ILE A 25 -4.08 1.23 1.80
CA ILE A 25 -5.40 1.85 1.72
C ILE A 25 -6.26 1.36 2.88
N GLY A 26 -6.25 0.07 3.19
CA GLY A 26 -7.16 -0.54 4.16
C GLY A 26 -8.54 -0.84 3.58
N SER A 27 -9.51 -1.15 4.44
CA SER A 27 -10.86 -1.58 4.02
C SER A 27 -11.55 -0.55 3.11
N PRO A 28 -12.34 -0.99 2.10
CA PRO A 28 -12.59 -2.37 1.64
C PRO A 28 -11.54 -2.91 0.66
N VAL A 29 -10.51 -2.12 0.32
CA VAL A 29 -9.51 -2.51 -0.69
C VAL A 29 -8.64 -3.66 -0.21
N PHE A 30 -8.28 -3.70 1.08
CA PHE A 30 -7.58 -4.84 1.68
C PHE A 30 -8.33 -6.16 1.46
N GLU A 31 -9.65 -6.17 1.66
CA GLU A 31 -10.49 -7.38 1.54
C GLU A 31 -10.42 -7.93 0.12
N GLN A 32 -10.61 -7.07 -0.88
CA GLN A 32 -10.50 -7.45 -2.29
C GLN A 32 -9.09 -7.96 -2.62
N LEU A 33 -8.05 -7.22 -2.24
CA LEU A 33 -6.66 -7.63 -2.50
C LEU A 33 -6.31 -8.99 -1.88
N PHE A 34 -6.83 -9.31 -0.70
CA PHE A 34 -6.61 -10.61 -0.08
C PHE A 34 -7.25 -11.77 -0.86
N GLU A 35 -8.46 -11.57 -1.40
CA GLU A 35 -9.13 -12.59 -2.22
C GLU A 35 -8.32 -12.90 -3.49
N HIS A 36 -7.72 -11.87 -4.08
CA HIS A 36 -6.88 -11.94 -5.29
C HIS A 36 -5.42 -12.34 -5.03
N LEU A 37 -5.05 -12.65 -3.78
CA LEU A 37 -3.68 -13.06 -3.46
C LEU A 37 -3.40 -14.48 -3.99
N ALA A 38 -2.33 -14.66 -4.75
CA ALA A 38 -1.97 -15.96 -5.31
C ALA A 38 -1.65 -17.00 -4.22
N ARG A 39 -1.59 -18.29 -4.60
CA ARG A 39 -1.07 -19.34 -3.71
C ARG A 39 0.38 -19.01 -3.36
N ARG A 40 0.74 -19.04 -2.06
CA ARG A 40 2.03 -18.55 -1.52
C ARG A 40 2.27 -17.04 -1.67
N GLY A 41 1.24 -16.28 -2.01
CA GLY A 41 1.32 -14.84 -2.12
C GLY A 41 1.53 -14.17 -0.77
N ARG A 42 2.10 -12.96 -0.81
CA ARG A 42 2.43 -12.14 0.36
C ARG A 42 1.75 -10.78 0.27
N LEU A 43 0.90 -10.49 1.24
CA LEU A 43 0.31 -9.16 1.43
C LEU A 43 1.07 -8.44 2.54
N ILE A 44 1.76 -7.37 2.18
CA ILE A 44 2.52 -6.52 3.08
C ILE A 44 1.65 -5.32 3.41
N ASN A 45 1.16 -5.26 4.64
CA ASN A 45 0.36 -4.15 5.15
C ASN A 45 1.28 -3.07 5.72
N ILE A 46 1.25 -1.89 5.11
CA ILE A 46 2.07 -0.73 5.46
C ILE A 46 1.24 0.32 6.20
N GLY A 47 -0.06 0.38 5.92
CA GLY A 47 -0.98 1.33 6.51
C GLY A 47 -2.39 1.20 5.94
N ALA A 48 -3.33 1.94 6.54
CA ALA A 48 -4.73 1.94 6.15
C ALA A 48 -5.22 3.39 6.03
N THR A 49 -4.80 4.08 4.97
CA THR A 49 -5.12 5.51 4.76
C THR A 49 -6.62 5.81 4.76
N SER A 50 -7.48 4.84 4.39
CA SER A 50 -8.93 4.98 4.45
C SER A 50 -9.48 5.21 5.86
N GLY A 51 -8.74 4.80 6.90
CA GLY A 51 -9.14 4.94 8.30
C GLY A 51 -8.60 6.19 9.00
N TYR A 52 -7.73 6.98 8.38
CA TYR A 52 -7.05 8.10 9.07
C TYR A 52 -7.98 9.28 9.38
N THR A 53 -9.04 9.45 8.60
CA THR A 53 -10.02 10.53 8.79
C THR A 53 -11.29 10.08 9.51
N SER A 54 -11.43 8.77 9.79
CA SER A 54 -12.59 8.22 10.50
C SER A 54 -12.31 8.07 12.00
N VAL A 55 -13.38 8.02 12.80
CA VAL A 55 -13.28 7.65 14.22
C VAL A 55 -13.04 6.14 14.31
N GLY A 56 -11.77 5.75 14.18
CA GLY A 56 -11.32 4.35 14.21
C GLY A 56 -11.28 3.68 12.83
N TYR A 57 -10.78 2.45 12.82
CA TYR A 57 -10.67 1.63 11.61
C TYR A 57 -11.87 0.70 11.48
N ALA A 58 -12.45 0.65 10.28
CA ALA A 58 -13.50 -0.32 9.98
C ALA A 58 -12.95 -1.75 10.13
N PRO A 59 -13.75 -2.70 10.63
CA PRO A 59 -13.34 -4.10 10.69
C PRO A 59 -13.13 -4.64 9.27
N ILE A 60 -12.08 -5.46 9.12
CA ILE A 60 -11.85 -6.23 7.89
C ILE A 60 -12.80 -7.44 7.91
N LYS A 61 -13.54 -7.63 6.83
CA LYS A 61 -14.51 -8.71 6.65
C LYS A 61 -14.04 -9.66 5.56
N ILE A 62 -13.35 -10.71 5.97
CA ILE A 62 -12.94 -11.80 5.08
C ILE A 62 -13.49 -13.09 5.65
N ASP A 63 -14.45 -13.69 4.94
CA ASP A 63 -15.01 -14.98 5.32
C ASP A 63 -13.94 -16.07 5.27
N ASP A 64 -13.96 -16.96 6.27
CA ASP A 64 -13.02 -18.07 6.40
C ASP A 64 -11.55 -17.66 6.29
N PHE A 65 -11.21 -16.44 6.75
CA PHE A 65 -9.88 -15.84 6.60
C PHE A 65 -8.73 -16.81 6.94
N ILE A 66 -8.80 -17.49 8.09
CA ILE A 66 -7.77 -18.43 8.54
C ILE A 66 -7.65 -19.64 7.60
N VAL A 67 -8.78 -20.14 7.09
CA VAL A 67 -8.81 -21.26 6.14
C VAL A 67 -8.22 -20.83 4.79
N LYS A 68 -8.64 -19.68 4.25
CA LYS A 68 -8.11 -19.12 3.00
C LYS A 68 -6.61 -18.86 3.09
N LEU A 69 -6.16 -18.30 4.22
CA LEU A 69 -4.75 -18.07 4.51
C LEU A 69 -3.98 -19.41 4.51
N HIS A 70 -4.48 -20.41 5.24
CA HIS A 70 -3.85 -21.72 5.39
C HIS A 70 -3.78 -22.50 4.06
N TYR A 71 -4.92 -22.74 3.41
CA TYR A 71 -4.97 -23.53 2.17
C TYR A 71 -4.29 -22.84 1.00
N GLY A 72 -4.32 -21.50 0.97
CA GLY A 72 -3.55 -20.69 0.03
C GLY A 72 -2.05 -20.67 0.32
N ALA A 73 -1.59 -21.14 1.47
CA ALA A 73 -0.23 -20.94 1.99
C ALA A 73 0.20 -19.46 1.94
N ARG A 74 -0.76 -18.55 2.13
CA ARG A 74 -0.61 -17.10 1.97
C ARG A 74 0.00 -16.48 3.24
N THR A 75 0.59 -15.29 3.11
CA THR A 75 1.11 -14.55 4.26
C THR A 75 0.57 -13.13 4.28
N VAL A 76 0.17 -12.66 5.47
CA VAL A 76 -0.14 -11.26 5.75
C VAL A 76 0.86 -10.76 6.78
N ILE A 77 1.60 -9.69 6.45
CA ILE A 77 2.70 -9.19 7.28
C ILE A 77 2.51 -7.69 7.51
N GLY A 78 2.54 -7.25 8.77
CA GLY A 78 2.64 -5.83 9.10
C GLY A 78 4.06 -5.32 8.89
N PHE A 79 4.20 -4.14 8.28
CA PHE A 79 5.49 -3.49 8.08
C PHE A 79 5.48 -2.09 8.71
N LEU A 80 6.31 -1.90 9.74
CA LEU A 80 6.54 -0.60 10.35
C LEU A 80 7.95 -0.13 10.02
N THR A 81 8.07 0.94 9.23
CA THR A 81 9.35 1.48 8.73
C THR A 81 10.38 1.70 9.85
N PHE A 82 9.93 2.08 11.05
CA PHE A 82 10.79 2.37 12.18
C PHE A 82 11.45 1.15 12.84
N ASP A 83 10.93 -0.06 12.61
CA ASP A 83 11.60 -1.29 13.05
C ASP A 83 12.87 -1.57 12.22
N TYR A 84 12.98 -0.95 11.04
CA TYR A 84 14.09 -1.09 10.11
C TYR A 84 15.00 0.15 10.05
N LYS A 85 15.00 0.99 11.10
CA LYS A 85 15.89 2.18 11.19
C LYS A 85 17.36 1.89 10.89
N HIS A 86 17.85 0.71 11.31
CA HIS A 86 19.21 0.25 11.06
C HIS A 86 19.56 0.08 9.57
N LYS A 87 18.56 0.12 8.68
CA LYS A 87 18.72 0.04 7.23
C LYS A 87 18.64 1.38 6.51
N PHE A 88 18.33 2.47 7.22
CA PHE A 88 18.07 3.76 6.57
C PHE A 88 19.29 4.29 5.82
N GLU A 89 20.48 4.27 6.42
CA GLU A 89 21.71 4.74 5.77
C GLU A 89 22.00 3.97 4.47
N GLU A 90 21.94 2.64 4.53
CA GLU A 90 22.16 1.74 3.39
C GLU A 90 21.21 2.06 2.23
N TYR A 91 19.90 2.12 2.49
CA TYR A 91 18.91 2.35 1.45
C TYR A 91 18.84 3.80 0.98
N SER A 92 19.10 4.79 1.84
CA SER A 92 19.19 6.20 1.42
C SER A 92 20.33 6.42 0.43
N LYS A 93 21.48 5.77 0.63
CA LYS A 93 22.58 5.80 -0.34
C LYS A 93 22.18 5.13 -1.65
N GLN A 94 21.56 3.95 -1.58
CA GLN A 94 21.15 3.20 -2.78
C GLN A 94 20.10 3.97 -3.62
N LEU A 95 19.09 4.57 -2.98
CA LEU A 95 18.07 5.38 -3.66
C LEU A 95 18.67 6.62 -4.31
N SER A 96 19.63 7.28 -3.64
CA SER A 96 20.36 8.43 -4.19
C SER A 96 21.17 8.02 -5.43
N GLU A 97 21.85 6.87 -5.37
CA GLU A 97 22.55 6.33 -6.54
C GLU A 97 21.61 6.01 -7.70
N TYR A 98 20.44 5.42 -7.42
CA TYR A 98 19.45 5.14 -8.47
C TYR A 98 18.92 6.41 -9.10
N TYR A 99 18.70 7.45 -8.31
CA TYR A 99 18.28 8.75 -8.83
C TYR A 99 19.34 9.35 -9.76
N VAL A 100 20.60 9.46 -9.31
CA VAL A 100 21.71 10.01 -10.12
C VAL A 100 21.96 9.19 -11.39
N LYS A 101 21.76 7.87 -11.33
CA LYS A 101 21.91 6.96 -12.48
C LYS A 101 20.67 6.89 -13.37
N ASN A 102 19.66 7.75 -13.18
CA ASN A 102 18.38 7.75 -13.91
C ASN A 102 17.62 6.40 -13.86
N LYS A 103 17.84 5.60 -12.81
CA LYS A 103 17.12 4.34 -12.54
C LYS A 103 15.89 4.53 -11.64
N LEU A 104 15.79 5.69 -10.98
CA LEU A 104 14.65 6.08 -10.16
C LEU A 104 14.16 7.46 -10.62
N LYS A 105 12.89 7.53 -11.02
CA LYS A 105 12.22 8.79 -11.33
C LYS A 105 11.53 9.32 -10.08
N ILE A 106 11.83 10.55 -9.69
CA ILE A 106 11.21 11.23 -8.55
C ILE A 106 10.20 12.24 -9.11
N PHE A 107 8.98 12.18 -8.60
CA PHE A 107 7.95 13.17 -8.84
C PHE A 107 7.71 13.92 -7.54
N VAL A 108 7.70 15.24 -7.62
CA VAL A 108 7.41 16.13 -6.49
C VAL A 108 6.15 16.90 -6.85
N ASP A 109 5.12 16.78 -6.02
CA ASP A 109 3.94 17.63 -6.09
C ASP A 109 4.21 18.88 -5.26
N PHE A 110 4.32 20.03 -5.92
CA PHE A 110 4.55 21.32 -5.27
C PHE A 110 3.24 22.01 -4.85
N GLY A 111 2.08 21.37 -5.04
CA GLY A 111 0.80 21.90 -4.59
C GLY A 111 0.44 23.21 -5.31
N VAL A 112 0.25 23.16 -6.63
CA VAL A 112 0.04 24.34 -7.52
C VAL A 112 -1.07 25.31 -7.02
N ASN A 113 -1.94 24.88 -6.10
CA ASN A 113 -3.00 25.70 -5.51
C ASN A 113 -3.01 25.74 -3.96
N VAL A 114 -1.92 25.37 -3.27
CA VAL A 114 -1.89 25.32 -1.79
C VAL A 114 -1.30 26.57 -1.13
N GLY A 115 -0.59 27.41 -1.90
CA GLY A 115 0.19 28.56 -1.42
C GLY A 115 1.65 28.20 -1.18
N GLU A 116 2.44 29.17 -0.71
CA GLU A 116 3.86 28.99 -0.34
C GLU A 116 4.06 29.23 1.17
N GLY A 117 5.22 28.85 1.70
CA GLY A 117 5.58 29.08 3.10
C GLY A 117 5.00 28.07 4.10
N LEU A 118 5.30 28.26 5.38
CA LEU A 118 4.89 27.37 6.47
C LEU A 118 3.37 27.41 6.67
N GLU A 119 2.76 28.56 6.41
CA GLU A 119 1.33 28.83 6.45
C GLU A 119 0.52 27.94 5.49
N ALA A 120 1.12 27.55 4.36
CA ALA A 120 0.48 26.71 3.35
C ALA A 120 0.43 25.22 3.72
N VAL A 121 1.16 24.78 4.75
CA VAL A 121 1.25 23.35 5.13
C VAL A 121 -0.13 22.74 5.38
N SER A 122 -1.01 23.46 6.08
CA SER A 122 -2.37 22.95 6.36
C SER A 122 -3.22 22.76 5.09
N ASN A 123 -2.96 23.53 4.03
CA ASN A 123 -3.66 23.41 2.76
C ASN A 123 -3.17 22.19 1.95
N GLY A 124 -1.90 21.81 2.12
CA GLY A 124 -1.34 20.60 1.49
C GLY A 124 -1.73 19.27 2.16
N LEU A 125 -2.38 19.31 3.33
CA LEU A 125 -2.85 18.13 4.06
C LEU A 125 -4.32 17.77 3.76
N LYS A 126 -5.01 18.57 2.96
CA LYS A 126 -6.41 18.35 2.56
C LYS A 126 -6.49 17.45 1.34
#